data_AF-A0A2E3I1D2-F1
#
_entry.id   AF-A0A2E3I1D2-F1
#
_cell.length_a   1.000
_cell.length_b   1.000
_cell.length_c   1.000
_cell.angle_alpha   90.00
_cell.angle_beta   90.00
_cell.angle_gamma   90.00
#
_symmetry.space_group_name_H-M   'P 1'
#
loop_
_entity.id
_entity.type
_entity.pdbx_description
1 polymer ?
#
loop_
_entity_poly.entity_id
_entity_poly.type
_entity_poly.pdbx_seq_one_letter_code
_entity_poly.pdbx_strand_id
1 'polypeptide(L)'
;MVILIAECQEGIGSRPFTDLILKTKNLEQFVHDIYNPKNFVIDQWQLEELAKAVRKADVYFYSNKIPYEQQKKLFVTPLKSPNEGVKIALQKYGKDAKIVAIPEGPYVLAQTKLIDKLYQNE
;
A
#
# COMPACT_ATOMS: atom_id res chain seq x y z
N MET A 1 1.32 2.88 -10.62
CA MET A 1 0.76 1.62 -10.11
C MET A 1 1.80 0.92 -9.25
N VAL A 2 1.39 0.37 -8.12
CA VAL A 2 2.21 -0.46 -7.22
C VAL A 2 1.57 -1.84 -7.15
N ILE A 3 2.37 -2.91 -7.24
CA ILE A 3 1.93 -4.29 -7.03
C ILE A 3 2.60 -4.77 -5.74
N LEU A 4 1.81 -4.95 -4.69
CA LEU A 4 2.26 -5.46 -3.40
C LEU A 4 1.89 -6.94 -3.29
N ILE A 5 2.89 -7.76 -3.01
CA ILE A 5 2.72 -9.20 -2.80
C ILE A 5 3.16 -9.48 -1.37
N ALA A 6 2.23 -9.90 -0.51
CA ALA A 6 2.53 -10.29 0.85
C ALA A 6 1.65 -11.46 1.26
N GLU A 7 2.24 -12.50 1.84
CA GLU A 7 1.48 -13.66 2.30
C GLU A 7 0.44 -13.28 3.37
N CYS A 8 0.85 -12.44 4.33
CA CYS A 8 0.02 -12.02 5.48
C CYS A 8 -0.44 -13.21 6.34
N GLN A 9 0.50 -14.06 6.75
CA GLN A 9 0.28 -15.26 7.58
C GLN A 9 -0.61 -15.01 8.81
N GLU A 10 -0.47 -13.85 9.45
CA GLU A 10 -1.20 -13.45 10.67
C GLU A 10 -2.48 -12.64 10.37
N GLY A 11 -2.88 -12.52 9.10
CA GLY A 11 -4.04 -11.75 8.67
C GLY A 11 -3.71 -10.28 8.38
N ILE A 12 -4.72 -9.41 8.53
CA ILE A 12 -4.65 -7.98 8.15
C ILE A 12 -3.65 -7.20 9.03
N GLY A 13 -3.46 -7.63 10.28
CA GLY A 13 -2.57 -7.00 11.25
C GLY A 13 -3.14 -7.12 12.66
N SER A 14 -2.76 -6.18 13.53
CA SER A 14 -3.28 -6.10 14.88
C SER A 14 -4.82 -6.01 14.90
N ARG A 15 -5.45 -6.40 16.01
CA ARG A 15 -6.89 -6.22 16.20
C ARG A 15 -7.33 -4.75 16.06
N PRO A 16 -6.66 -3.77 16.70
CA PRO A 16 -6.97 -2.35 16.49
C PRO A 16 -6.92 -1.91 15.02
N PHE A 17 -5.85 -2.27 14.30
CA PHE A 17 -5.71 -1.90 12.89
C PHE A 17 -6.77 -2.57 12.02
N THR A 18 -7.04 -3.85 12.25
CA THR A 18 -8.07 -4.61 11.52
C THR A 18 -9.46 -4.00 11.74
N ASP A 19 -9.81 -3.67 12.98
CA ASP A 19 -11.08 -3.00 13.28
C ASP A 19 -11.15 -1.61 12.63
N LEU A 20 -10.05 -0.86 12.69
CA LEU A 20 -9.97 0.48 12.13
C LEU A 20 -10.16 0.48 10.60
N ILE A 21 -9.36 -0.31 9.87
CA ILE A 21 -9.38 -0.34 8.41
C ILE A 21 -10.73 -0.85 7.88
N LEU A 22 -11.34 -1.85 8.53
CA LEU A 22 -12.62 -2.41 8.10
C LEU A 22 -13.82 -1.52 8.43
N LYS A 23 -13.73 -0.67 9.46
CA LYS A 23 -14.77 0.32 9.80
C LYS A 23 -14.67 1.60 8.98
N THR A 24 -13.47 1.93 8.50
CA THR A 24 -13.24 3.12 7.68
C THR A 24 -13.96 2.96 6.35
N LYS A 25 -14.74 3.98 5.96
CA LYS A 25 -15.47 4.00 4.68
C LYS A 25 -14.85 4.96 3.66
N ASN A 26 -14.16 5.98 4.15
CA ASN A 26 -13.56 7.04 3.35
C ASN A 26 -12.21 7.41 3.97
N LEU A 27 -11.12 7.19 3.23
CA LEU A 27 -9.76 7.49 3.69
C LEU A 27 -9.49 8.98 3.82
N GLU A 28 -10.09 9.83 2.98
CA GLU A 28 -9.89 11.29 3.05
C GLU A 28 -10.52 11.85 4.33
N GLN A 29 -11.73 11.42 4.64
CA GLN A 29 -12.40 11.77 5.90
C GLN A 29 -11.60 11.26 7.09
N PHE A 30 -11.15 10.00 7.05
CA PHE A 30 -10.30 9.45 8.11
C PHE A 30 -9.04 10.30 8.34
N VAL A 31 -8.31 10.65 7.28
CA VAL A 31 -7.11 11.50 7.38
C VAL A 31 -7.43 12.90 7.91
N HIS A 32 -8.59 13.46 7.57
CA HIS A 32 -9.03 14.73 8.16
C HIS A 32 -9.29 14.60 9.67
N ASP A 33 -9.96 13.53 10.10
CA ASP A 33 -10.42 13.34 11.46
C ASP A 33 -9.29 13.08 12.46
N ILE A 34 -8.21 12.42 12.05
CA ILE A 34 -7.07 12.07 12.92
C ILE A 34 -6.26 13.29 13.39
N TYR A 35 -6.43 14.46 12.77
CA TYR A 35 -5.81 15.71 13.24
C TYR A 35 -6.46 16.24 14.53
N ASN A 36 -7.67 15.78 14.87
CA ASN A 36 -8.29 16.07 16.16
C ASN A 36 -7.85 15.02 17.19
N PRO A 37 -7.10 15.40 18.25
CA PRO A 37 -6.62 14.44 19.25
C PRO A 37 -7.73 13.65 19.96
N LYS A 38 -8.97 14.16 19.97
CA LYS A 38 -10.14 13.45 20.53
C LYS A 38 -10.52 12.19 19.75
N ASN A 39 -10.08 12.07 18.51
CA ASN A 39 -10.37 10.96 17.61
C ASN A 39 -9.25 9.90 17.61
N PHE A 40 -8.31 9.97 18.55
CA PHE A 40 -7.16 9.07 18.56
C PHE A 40 -7.58 7.60 18.64
N VAL A 41 -7.04 6.78 17.73
CA VAL A 41 -7.18 5.32 17.73
C VAL A 41 -5.79 4.68 17.58
N ILE A 42 -5.58 3.57 18.29
CA ILE A 42 -4.37 2.75 18.14
C ILE A 42 -4.21 2.34 16.66
N ASP A 43 -2.98 2.42 16.16
CA ASP A 43 -2.60 2.11 14.77
C ASP A 43 -3.20 3.04 13.70
N GLN A 44 -3.74 4.22 14.06
CA GLN A 44 -4.21 5.21 13.09
C GLN A 44 -3.13 5.66 12.10
N TRP A 45 -1.87 5.71 12.55
CA TRP A 45 -0.71 6.11 11.75
C TRP A 45 -0.51 5.15 10.57
N GLN A 46 -0.77 3.86 10.74
CA GLN A 46 -0.58 2.87 9.68
C GLN A 46 -1.63 3.05 8.56
N LEU A 47 -2.87 3.39 8.93
CA LEU A 47 -3.91 3.69 7.95
C LEU A 47 -3.66 5.05 7.26
N GLU A 48 -3.07 6.01 7.98
CA GLU A 48 -2.64 7.29 7.40
C GLU A 48 -1.55 7.08 6.33
N GLU A 49 -0.54 6.24 6.59
CA GLU A 49 0.49 5.91 5.61
C GLU A 49 -0.07 5.20 4.37
N LEU A 50 -1.04 4.28 4.56
CA LEU A 50 -1.76 3.69 3.43
C LEU A 50 -2.48 4.76 2.60
N ALA A 51 -3.15 5.71 3.27
CA ALA A 51 -3.85 6.81 2.60
C ALA A 51 -2.88 7.69 1.77
N LYS A 52 -1.67 7.94 2.28
CA LYS A 52 -0.61 8.66 1.53
C LYS A 52 -0.21 7.90 0.27
N ALA A 53 -0.03 6.58 0.37
CA ALA A 53 0.37 5.74 -0.76
C ALA A 53 -0.72 5.67 -1.85
N VAL A 54 -1.97 5.35 -1.49
CA VAL A 54 -3.06 5.19 -2.47
C VAL A 54 -3.49 6.50 -3.12
N ARG A 55 -3.24 7.65 -2.48
CA ARG A 55 -3.43 8.99 -3.09
C ARG A 55 -2.47 9.24 -4.25
N LYS A 56 -1.29 8.60 -4.26
CA LYS A 56 -0.25 8.80 -5.26
C LYS A 56 -0.22 7.71 -6.33
N ALA A 57 -0.69 6.51 -6.03
CA ALA A 57 -0.65 5.39 -6.96
C ALA A 57 -1.81 4.41 -6.74
N ASP A 58 -2.28 3.82 -7.84
CA ASP A 58 -3.12 2.62 -7.78
C ASP A 58 -2.33 1.48 -7.12
N VAL A 59 -2.77 1.02 -5.95
CA VAL A 59 -2.16 -0.10 -5.23
C VAL A 59 -2.95 -1.38 -5.52
N TYR A 60 -2.28 -2.34 -6.14
CA TYR A 60 -2.76 -3.68 -6.35
C TYR A 60 -2.12 -4.60 -5.31
N PHE A 61 -2.90 -5.50 -4.72
CA PHE A 61 -2.47 -6.30 -3.59
C PHE A 61 -2.78 -7.77 -3.80
N TYR A 62 -1.81 -8.64 -3.50
CA TYR A 62 -2.02 -10.07 -3.44
C TYR A 62 -1.63 -10.59 -2.06
N SER A 63 -2.55 -11.35 -1.46
CA SER A 63 -2.30 -12.25 -0.34
C SER A 63 -3.05 -13.58 -0.56
N ASN A 64 -2.43 -14.69 -0.17
CA ASN A 64 -3.05 -16.02 -0.13
C ASN A 64 -3.62 -16.38 1.27
N LYS A 65 -3.42 -15.53 2.28
CA LYS A 65 -3.92 -15.77 3.67
C LYS A 65 -5.03 -14.83 4.09
N ILE A 66 -5.21 -13.70 3.40
CA ILE A 66 -6.38 -12.84 3.55
C ILE A 66 -7.41 -13.21 2.49
N PRO A 67 -8.67 -13.56 2.83
CA PRO A 67 -9.70 -13.86 1.85
C PRO A 67 -9.90 -12.71 0.84
N TYR A 68 -10.10 -13.02 -0.44
CA TYR A 68 -10.24 -12.03 -1.52
C TYR A 68 -11.32 -10.97 -1.22
N GLU A 69 -12.46 -11.36 -0.67
CA GLU A 69 -13.54 -10.44 -0.28
C GLU A 69 -13.19 -9.52 0.89
N GLN A 70 -12.26 -9.94 1.76
CA GLN A 70 -11.72 -9.07 2.80
C GLN A 70 -10.70 -8.08 2.21
N GLN A 71 -9.87 -8.52 1.26
CA GLN A 71 -8.90 -7.65 0.59
C GLN A 71 -9.56 -6.45 -0.11
N LYS A 72 -10.77 -6.63 -0.68
CA LYS A 72 -11.58 -5.54 -1.27
C LYS A 72 -11.89 -4.39 -0.30
N LYS A 73 -11.81 -4.64 1.01
CA LYS A 73 -12.11 -3.67 2.08
C LYS A 73 -10.85 -2.96 2.59
N LEU A 74 -9.68 -3.23 2.00
CA LEU A 74 -8.40 -2.71 2.47
C LEU A 74 -7.89 -1.52 1.64
N PHE A 75 -8.79 -0.82 0.94
CA PHE A 75 -8.46 0.35 0.09
C PHE A 75 -7.42 0.07 -1.01
N VAL A 76 -7.33 -1.18 -1.44
CA VAL A 76 -6.45 -1.66 -2.51
C VAL A 76 -7.27 -2.40 -3.56
N THR A 77 -6.68 -2.64 -4.73
CA THR A 77 -7.26 -3.51 -5.75
C THR A 77 -6.73 -4.94 -5.56
N PRO A 78 -7.55 -5.91 -5.11
CA PRO A 78 -7.06 -7.26 -4.87
C PRO A 78 -6.76 -8.00 -6.17
N LEU A 79 -5.73 -8.83 -6.12
CA LEU A 79 -5.30 -9.73 -7.18
C LEU A 79 -5.60 -11.17 -6.79
N LYS A 80 -5.89 -12.01 -7.79
CA LYS A 80 -6.06 -13.47 -7.67
C LYS A 80 -4.74 -14.22 -7.77
N SER A 81 -3.71 -13.60 -8.34
CA SER A 81 -2.35 -14.16 -8.40
C SER A 81 -1.29 -13.06 -8.52
N PRO A 82 -0.03 -13.30 -8.11
CA PRO A 82 1.08 -12.38 -8.35
C PRO A 82 1.21 -11.91 -9.81
N ASN A 83 1.11 -12.85 -10.75
CA ASN A 83 1.28 -12.58 -12.18
C ASN A 83 0.16 -11.71 -12.77
N GLU A 84 -1.01 -11.65 -12.14
CA GLU A 84 -2.12 -10.82 -12.60
C GLU A 84 -1.77 -9.34 -12.57
N GLY A 85 -1.09 -8.88 -11.51
CA GLY A 85 -0.66 -7.48 -11.42
C GLY A 85 0.24 -7.07 -12.58
N VAL A 86 1.20 -7.92 -12.95
CA VAL A 86 2.10 -7.67 -14.09
C VAL A 86 1.32 -7.64 -15.41
N LYS A 87 0.38 -8.57 -15.62
CA LYS A 87 -0.48 -8.58 -16.81
C LYS A 87 -1.29 -7.29 -16.92
N ILE A 88 -1.90 -6.84 -15.83
CA ILE A 88 -2.66 -5.59 -15.76
C ILE A 88 -1.74 -4.40 -16.08
N ALA A 89 -0.53 -4.36 -15.52
CA ALA A 89 0.42 -3.29 -15.79
C ALA A 89 0.79 -3.20 -17.28
N LEU A 90 1.11 -4.34 -17.91
CA LEU A 90 1.46 -4.37 -19.34
C LEU A 90 0.26 -4.04 -20.25
N GLN A 91 -0.96 -4.38 -19.83
CA GLN A 91 -2.18 -3.99 -20.55
C GLN A 91 -2.45 -2.48 -20.42
N LYS A 92 -2.25 -1.90 -19.23
CA LYS A 92 -2.55 -0.49 -18.93
C LYS A 92 -1.49 0.46 -19.50
N TYR A 93 -0.21 0.09 -19.44
CA TYR A 93 0.93 0.96 -19.78
C TYR A 93 1.69 0.54 -21.03
N GLY A 94 1.30 -0.57 -21.67
CA GLY A 94 1.94 -1.10 -22.88
C GLY A 94 2.97 -2.20 -22.61
N LYS A 95 3.29 -2.98 -23.65
CA LYS A 95 4.21 -4.13 -23.56
C LYS A 95 5.64 -3.74 -23.18
N ASP A 96 6.04 -2.50 -23.49
CA ASP A 96 7.36 -1.95 -23.21
C ASP A 96 7.41 -1.17 -21.88
N ALA A 97 6.40 -1.32 -21.01
CA ALA A 97 6.38 -0.66 -19.72
C ALA A 97 7.59 -1.07 -18.87
N LYS A 98 8.26 -0.08 -18.29
CA LYS A 98 9.37 -0.31 -17.36
C LYS A 98 8.83 -0.76 -16.01
N ILE A 99 9.26 -1.93 -15.56
CA ILE A 99 8.89 -2.50 -14.26
C ILE A 99 10.14 -2.56 -13.38
N VAL A 100 10.04 -2.02 -12.17
CA VAL A 100 11.06 -2.16 -11.13
C VAL A 100 10.55 -3.19 -10.13
N ALA A 101 11.34 -4.22 -9.88
CA ALA A 101 11.06 -5.22 -8.85
C ALA A 101 11.87 -4.89 -7.58
N ILE A 102 11.19 -4.87 -6.43
CA ILE A 102 11.80 -4.70 -5.11
C ILE A 102 11.43 -5.93 -4.28
N PRO A 103 12.26 -6.99 -4.28
CA PRO A 103 11.92 -8.26 -3.62
C PRO A 103 11.76 -8.13 -2.10
N GLU A 104 12.57 -7.29 -1.48
CA GLU A 104 12.64 -7.09 -0.03
C GLU A 104 12.22 -5.67 0.35
N GLY A 105 10.98 -5.30 -0.03
CA GLY A 105 10.44 -3.94 0.17
C GLY A 105 10.72 -3.31 1.55
N PRO A 106 10.48 -4.01 2.67
CA PRO A 106 10.73 -3.47 4.01
C PRO A 106 12.20 -3.22 4.35
N TYR A 107 13.14 -3.81 3.60
CA TYR A 107 14.57 -3.77 3.90
C TYR A 107 15.37 -2.90 2.91
N VAL A 108 14.68 -2.20 2.00
CA VAL A 108 15.32 -1.36 0.98
C VAL A 108 14.95 0.11 1.19
N LEU A 109 15.96 0.98 1.19
CA LEU A 109 15.76 2.43 1.11
C LEU A 109 15.82 2.88 -0.37
N ALA A 110 14.67 3.25 -0.93
CA ALA A 110 14.62 3.81 -2.28
C ALA A 110 15.19 5.23 -2.30
N GLN A 111 16.13 5.49 -3.21
CA GLN A 111 16.73 6.81 -3.40
C GLN A 111 16.43 7.34 -4.79
N THR A 112 16.30 8.66 -4.90
CA THR A 112 16.22 9.34 -6.20
C THR A 112 17.56 10.00 -6.50
N LYS A 113 17.92 10.11 -7.78
CA LYS A 113 19.17 10.77 -8.22
C LYS A 113 19.33 12.23 -7.74
N LEU A 114 18.26 12.86 -7.24
CA LEU A 114 18.31 14.20 -6.63
C LEU A 114 19.08 14.20 -5.31
N ILE A 115 19.06 13.09 -4.56
CA ILE A 115 19.76 12.97 -3.26
C ILE A 115 21.27 12.91 -3.48
N ASP A 116 21.75 12.18 -4.50
CA ASP A 116 23.18 12.09 -4.82
C ASP A 116 23.83 13.46 -5.06
N LYS A 117 23.12 14.40 -5.68
CA LYS A 117 23.63 15.77 -5.95
C LYS A 117 23.80 16.62 -4.69
N LEU A 118 23.05 16.33 -3.62
CA LEU A 118 23.16 17.07 -2.37
C LEU A 118 24.33 16.56 -1.52
N TYR A 119 24.74 15.30 -1.68
CA TYR A 119 25.83 14.66 -0.93
C TYR A 119 27.15 14.52 -1.72
N GLN A 120 27.19 14.85 -3.01
CA GLN A 120 28.43 14.93 -3.80
C GLN A 120 29.09 16.32 -3.83
N ASN A 121 28.63 17.26 -2.99
CA ASN A 121 29.24 18.59 -2.80
C ASN A 121 30.00 18.71 -1.47
N GLU A 122 30.54 17.61 -0.95
CA GLU A 122 31.56 17.60 0.12
C GLU A 122 32.92 17.19 -0.44
#